data_AF-A0A970ZJ31-F1
#
_entry.id   AF-A0A970ZJ31-F1
#
_cell.length_a   1.000
_cell.length_b   1.000
_cell.length_c   1.000
_cell.angle_alpha   90.00
_cell.angle_beta   90.00
_cell.angle_gamma   90.00
#
_symmetry.space_group_name_H-M   'P 1'
#
loop_
_entity.id
_entity.type
_entity.pdbx_description
1 polymer ?
#
loop_
_entity_poly.entity_id
_entity_poly.type
_entity_poly.pdbx_seq_one_letter_code
_entity_poly.pdbx_strand_id
1 'polypeptide(L)' 'MRDYKLIVTYNGKCFDIPFIEYYFGIKLDCAQIDLRYVLSSLGIKGGLKGCEKRLGIQRPPGMEELDGFFA' A
#
# COMPACT_ATOMS: atom_id res chain seq x y z
N MET A 1 11.40 18.92 4.15
CA MET A 1 10.93 17.52 3.99
C MET A 1 10.77 16.95 5.39
N ARG A 2 9.63 16.37 5.76
CA ARG A 2 9.49 15.77 7.10
C ARG A 2 10.30 14.48 7.14
N ASP A 3 11.06 14.28 8.20
CA ASP A 3 11.85 13.05 8.42
C ASP A 3 10.91 11.93 8.90
N TYR A 4 10.29 11.24 7.94
CA TYR A 4 9.46 10.08 8.24
C TYR A 4 10.36 8.86 8.47
N LYS A 5 10.27 8.26 9.65
CA LYS A 5 11.06 7.06 10.03
C LYS A 5 10.47 5.75 9.49
N LEU A 6 9.24 5.77 8.99
CA LEU A 6 8.47 4.60 8.59
C LEU A 6 7.57 4.92 7.40
N ILE A 7 7.62 4.06 6.39
CA ILE A 7 6.66 4.01 5.29
C ILE A 7 5.77 2.79 5.46
N VAL A 8 4.46 2.99 5.28
CA VAL A 8 3.46 1.92 5.29
C VAL A 8 2.80 1.87 3.92
N THR A 9 2.81 0.70 3.28
CA THR A 9 2.23 0.49 1.94
C THR A 9 1.35 -0.76 1.91
N TYR A 10 0.62 -0.96 0.82
CA TYR A 10 -0.04 -2.23 0.51
C TYR A 10 0.54 -2.78 -0.79
N ASN A 11 1.30 -3.87 -0.72
CA ASN A 11 2.08 -4.41 -1.84
C ASN A 11 3.18 -3.48 -2.37
N GLY A 12 3.56 -2.45 -1.61
CA GLY A 12 4.51 -1.45 -2.09
C GLY A 12 5.94 -1.92 -2.13
N LYS A 13 6.29 -3.00 -1.42
CA LYS A 13 7.60 -3.66 -1.63
C LYS A 13 7.79 -4.13 -3.07
N CYS A 14 6.69 -4.49 -3.74
CA CYS A 14 6.71 -4.96 -5.12
C CYS A 14 6.40 -3.87 -6.16
N PHE A 15 5.94 -2.69 -5.73
CA PHE A 15 5.44 -1.65 -6.64
C PHE A 15 5.93 -0.25 -6.27
N ASP A 16 5.37 0.35 -5.21
CA ASP A 16 5.63 1.74 -4.80
C ASP A 16 7.13 2.02 -4.60
N ILE A 17 7.82 1.17 -3.84
CA ILE A 17 9.22 1.39 -3.44
C ILE A 17 10.16 1.31 -4.66
N PRO A 18 10.17 0.22 -5.47
CA PRO A 18 10.98 0.19 -6.68
C PRO A 18 10.67 1.33 -7.65
N PHE A 19 9.39 1.70 -7.80
CA PHE A 19 8.98 2.76 -8.71
C PHE A 19 9.48 4.14 -8.26
N ILE A 20 9.31 4.48 -6.98
CA ILE A 20 9.77 5.76 -6.42
C ILE A 20 11.30 5.85 -6.48
N GLU A 21 12.02 4.80 -6.08
CA GLU A 21 13.49 4.78 -6.16
C GLU A 21 13.98 4.95 -7.59
N TYR A 22 13.35 4.27 -8.55
CA TYR A 22 13.69 4.38 -9.97
C TYR A 22 13.37 5.77 -10.53
N TYR A 23 12.14 6.26 -10.35
CA TYR A 23 11.65 7.50 -10.95
C TYR A 23 12.40 8.73 -10.43
N PHE A 24 12.67 8.77 -9.12
CA PHE A 24 13.34 9.91 -8.50
C PHE A 24 14.86 9.74 -8.38
N GLY A 25 15.40 8.55 -8.69
CA GLY A 25 16.82 8.24 -8.52
C GLY A 25 17.29 8.32 -7.07
N ILE A 26 16.41 7.99 -6.11
CA ILE A 26 16.69 8.04 -4.67
C ILE A 26 16.69 6.65 -4.04
N LYS A 27 17.18 6.57 -2.80
CA LYS A 27 17.04 5.41 -1.92
C LYS A 27 16.07 5.75 -0.79
N LEU A 28 15.07 4.90 -0.55
CA LEU A 28 14.15 5.06 0.57
C LEU A 28 14.67 4.29 1.79
N ASP A 29 15.64 4.87 2.49
CA ASP A 29 16.37 4.25 3.62
C ASP A 29 15.65 4.38 4.99
N CYS A 30 14.35 4.18 4.99
CA CYS A 30 13.53 4.16 6.20
C CYS A 30 12.89 2.79 6.41
N ALA A 31 12.41 2.50 7.62
CA ALA A 31 11.68 1.27 7.87
C ALA A 31 10.45 1.18 6.95
N GLN A 32 10.15 -0.02 6.45
CA GLN A 32 9.02 -0.26 5.55
C GLN A 32 8.14 -1.37 6.11
N ILE A 33 6.83 -1.10 6.24
CA ILE A 33 5.82 -2.10 6.57
C ILE A 33 4.91 -2.25 5.36
N ASP A 34 4.87 -3.46 4.80
CA ASP A 34 3.94 -3.80 3.73
C ASP A 34 2.76 -4.59 4.31
N LEU A 35 1.59 -3.94 4.32
CA LEU A 35 0.35 -4.47 4.88
C LEU A 35 -0.13 -5.73 4.16
N ARG A 36 0.28 -6.00 2.91
CA ARG A 36 -0.08 -7.24 2.23
C ARG A 36 0.40 -8.46 3.02
N TYR A 37 1.63 -8.42 3.55
CA TYR A 37 2.18 -9.53 4.32
C TYR A 37 1.64 -9.57 5.74
N VAL A 38 1.44 -8.40 6.38
CA VAL A 38 0.84 -8.30 7.71
C VAL A 38 -0.59 -8.84 7.72
N LEU A 39 -1.43 -8.47 6.75
CA LEU A 39 -2.79 -8.98 6.67
C LEU A 39 -2.80 -10.47 6.27
N SER A 40 -1.90 -10.89 5.37
CA SER A 40 -1.81 -12.30 4.99
C SER A 40 -1.45 -13.20 6.17
N SER A 41 -0.62 -12.75 7.13
CA SER A 41 -0.31 -13.52 8.33
C SER A 41 -1.50 -13.66 9.28
N LEU A 42 -2.47 -12.75 9.19
CA LEU A 42 -3.74 -12.79 9.92
C LEU A 42 -4.87 -13.52 9.15
N GLY A 43 -4.56 -14.17 8.02
CA GLY A 43 -5.57 -14.85 7.19
C GLY A 43 -6.43 -13.92 6.32
N ILE A 44 -6.06 -12.64 6.23
CA ILE A 44 -6.72 -11.64 5.40
C ILE A 44 -5.91 -11.48 4.11
N LYS A 45 -6.47 -11.98 3.00
CA LYS A 45 -5.81 -12.07 1.70
C LYS A 45 -6.68 -11.42 0.63
N GLY A 46 -6.03 -10.95 -0.44
CA GLY A 46 -6.68 -10.32 -1.60
C GLY A 46 -6.02 -8.99 -1.97
N GLY A 47 -6.69 -8.20 -2.81
CA GLY A 47 -6.32 -6.80 -3.03
C GLY A 47 -6.75 -5.89 -1.87
N LEU A 48 -6.21 -4.68 -1.81
CA LEU A 48 -6.47 -3.70 -0.75
C LEU A 48 -7.98 -3.48 -0.54
N LYS A 49 -8.72 -3.21 -1.62
CA LYS A 49 -10.19 -3.02 -1.61
C LYS A 49 -10.94 -4.21 -0.99
N GLY A 50 -10.52 -5.42 -1.32
CA GLY A 50 -11.10 -6.64 -0.75
C GLY A 50 -10.83 -6.77 0.75
N CYS A 51 -9.62 -6.40 1.18
CA CYS A 51 -9.24 -6.43 2.59
C CYS A 51 -9.99 -5.36 3.40
N GLU A 52 -10.11 -4.14 2.88
CA GLU A 52 -10.90 -3.06 3.50
C GLU A 52 -12.36 -3.47 3.70
N LYS A 53 -12.99 -4.06 2.68
CA LYS A 53 -14.36 -4.57 2.78
C LYS A 53 -14.50 -5.64 3.86
N ARG A 54 -13.57 -6.60 3.92
CA ARG A 54 -13.56 -7.66 4.94
C ARG A 54 -13.37 -7.10 6.36
N LEU A 55 -12.65 -6.00 6.49
CA LEU A 55 -12.40 -5.31 7.76
C LEU A 55 -13.50 -4.30 8.13
N GLY A 56 -14.53 -4.12 7.30
CA GLY A 56 -15.60 -3.14 7.54
C GLY A 56 -15.16 -1.68 7.36
N ILE A 57 -14.04 -1.44 6.66
CA ILE A 57 -13.54 -0.09 6.37
C ILE A 57 -14.38 0.51 5.25
N GLN A 58 -15.02 1.63 5.55
CA GLN A 58 -15.81 2.39 4.56
C GLN A 58 -14.88 3.31 3.75
N ARG A 59 -15.02 3.27 2.43
CA ARG A 59 -14.32 4.19 1.53
C ARG A 59 -15.10 5.51 1.38
N PRO A 60 -14.42 6.63 1.09
CA PRO A 60 -15.08 7.87 0.73
C PRO A 60 -16.04 7.68 -0.46
N PRO A 61 -17.14 8.46 -0.51
CA PRO A 61 -18.03 8.47 -1.67
C PRO A 61 -17.25 8.72 -2.98
N GLY A 62 -17.55 7.94 -4.02
CA GLY A 62 -16.88 8.04 -5.33
C GLY A 62 -15.60 7.22 -5.50
N MET A 63 -15.09 6.55 -4.45
CA MET A 63 -13.93 5.64 -4.55
C MET A 63 -14.32 4.17 -4.81
N GLU A 64 -15.58 3.91 -5.15
CA GLU A 64 -16.11 2.56 -5.36
C GLU A 64 -15.72 1.96 -6.71
N GLU A 65 -15.51 2.79 -7.73
CA GLU A 65 -15.16 2.34 -9.08
C GLU A 65 -13.66 2.49 -9.42
N LEU A 66 -12.88 3.15 -8.55
CA LEU A 66 -11.44 3.27 -8.74
C LEU A 66 -10.73 1.96 -8.35
N ASP A 67 -10.09 1.33 -9.33
CA ASP A 67 -9.18 0.21 -9.14
C ASP A 67 -7.74 0.60 -9.54
N GLY A 68 -6.78 -0.28 -9.24
CA GLY A 68 -5.37 -0.07 -9.60
C GLY A 68 -5.05 -0.28 -11.09
N PHE A 69 -6.05 -0.52 -11.94
CA PHE A 69 -5.89 -0.65 -13.39
C PHE A 69 -6.11 0.67 -14.12
N PHE A 70 -6.83 1.63 -13.50
CA PHE A 70 -7.01 2.99 -14.01
C PHE A 70 -5.90 3.97 -13.61
N ALA A 71 -4.84 3.51 -12.94
CA ALA A 71 -3.70 4.30 -12.49
C ALA A 71 -2.46 4.14 -13.39
#